data_AF-A0A401T6A4-F1
#
_entry.id   AF-A0A401T6A4-F1
#
_cell.length_a   1.000
_cell.length_b   1.000
_cell.length_c   1.000
_cell.angle_alpha   90.00
_cell.angle_beta   90.00
_cell.angle_gamma   90.00
#
_symmetry.space_group_name_H-M   'P 1'
#
loop_
_entity.id
_entity.type
_entity.pdbx_description
1 polymer ?
#
loop_
_entity_poly.entity_id
_entity_poly.type
_entity_poly.pdbx_seq_one_letter_code
_entity_poly.pdbx_strand_id
1 'polypeptide(L)'
;MAVESDINGLRKILDDMTLEKSQLEMEIENLKEELIYIKKNHEEELKGLRGQLSGTVTVDVSTEQGPDVAKALAELREHYDAIATQNKQEAEGWYNQQCITIQQERSTHAEVCQAEKAQLTQLRQSFQGLDMEYQSLLSIIGSLEANLGDVELRYGAQRSNMQGTITRLEGELMDFRQKIEENVKAYATLMDSKCLLEKEIATYRQLLQGGSSQVSSLQTAGQNKTIVIRNEVRSEPVVSKTVKRIVEETVNGVVVSSSVEDISIN
;
A
#
# COMPACT_ATOMS: atom_id res chain seq x y z
N MET A 1 12.78 -14.18 7.37
CA MET A 1 11.93 -14.39 8.57
C MET A 1 11.16 -15.70 8.54
N ALA A 2 10.51 -16.10 7.43
CA ALA A 2 9.79 -17.40 7.38
C ALA A 2 10.69 -18.63 7.58
N VAL A 3 11.80 -18.73 6.85
CA VAL A 3 12.75 -19.87 6.94
C VAL A 3 13.37 -20.02 8.34
N GLU A 4 13.62 -18.90 9.01
CA GLU A 4 14.21 -18.87 10.36
C GLU A 4 13.19 -19.28 11.44
N SER A 5 11.92 -18.93 11.23
CA SER A 5 10.79 -19.43 12.04
C SER A 5 10.61 -20.94 11.87
N ASP A 6 10.71 -21.45 10.64
CA ASP A 6 10.57 -22.89 10.36
C ASP A 6 11.74 -23.69 10.98
N ILE A 7 12.96 -23.18 10.91
CA ILE A 7 14.14 -23.79 11.56
C ILE A 7 13.96 -23.86 13.09
N ASN A 8 13.46 -22.78 13.70
CA ASN A 8 13.20 -22.76 15.15
C ASN A 8 12.04 -23.70 15.54
N GLY A 9 11.01 -23.81 14.68
CA GLY A 9 9.91 -24.77 14.87
C GLY A 9 10.40 -26.22 14.80
N LEU A 10 11.22 -26.56 13.81
CA LEU A 10 11.78 -27.91 13.66
C LEU A 10 12.72 -28.28 14.82
N ARG A 11 13.49 -27.32 15.36
CA ARG A 11 14.31 -27.53 16.57
C ARG A 11 13.45 -27.84 17.79
N LYS A 12 12.36 -27.10 17.99
CA LYS A 12 11.43 -27.35 19.09
C LYS A 12 10.80 -28.75 18.99
N ILE A 13 10.36 -29.15 17.81
CA ILE A 13 9.81 -30.49 17.57
C ILE A 13 10.86 -31.57 17.87
N LEU A 14 12.12 -31.34 17.49
CA LEU A 14 13.21 -32.26 17.79
C LEU A 14 13.46 -32.40 19.30
N ASP A 15 13.44 -31.29 20.03
CA ASP A 15 13.58 -31.28 21.49
C ASP A 15 12.41 -32.01 22.17
N ASP A 16 11.17 -31.75 21.73
CA ASP A 16 9.96 -32.40 22.23
C ASP A 16 10.00 -33.92 21.96
N MET A 17 10.39 -34.35 20.75
CA MET A 17 10.59 -35.78 20.41
C MET A 17 11.69 -36.44 21.24
N THR A 18 12.77 -35.70 21.53
CA THR A 18 13.88 -36.22 22.35
C THR A 18 13.44 -36.43 23.79
N LEU A 19 12.64 -35.50 24.33
CA LEU A 19 12.05 -35.63 25.67
C LEU A 19 11.10 -36.82 25.74
N GLU A 20 10.18 -36.96 24.79
CA GLU A 20 9.22 -38.07 24.73
C GLU A 20 9.95 -39.42 24.64
N LYS A 21 11.00 -39.51 23.81
CA LYS A 21 11.85 -40.70 23.73
C LYS A 21 12.47 -41.07 25.08
N SER A 22 12.98 -40.08 25.83
CA SER A 22 13.57 -40.33 27.14
C SER A 22 12.55 -40.82 28.18
N GLN A 23 11.31 -40.32 28.11
CA GLN A 23 10.21 -40.75 28.98
C GLN A 23 9.82 -42.20 28.70
N LEU A 24 9.69 -42.56 27.42
CA LEU A 24 9.40 -43.93 27.00
C LEU A 24 10.52 -44.91 27.37
N GLU A 25 11.79 -44.50 27.24
CA GLU A 25 12.94 -45.32 27.69
C GLU A 25 12.89 -45.60 29.20
N MET A 26 12.51 -44.60 30.00
CA MET A 26 12.32 -44.76 31.45
C MET A 26 11.14 -45.68 31.78
N GLU A 27 10.01 -45.55 31.08
CA GLU A 27 8.83 -46.41 31.28
C GLU A 27 9.14 -47.87 30.92
N ILE A 28 9.88 -48.09 29.83
CA ILE A 28 10.37 -49.42 29.45
C ILE A 28 11.23 -50.04 30.55
N GLU A 29 12.13 -49.27 31.15
CA GLU A 29 13.00 -49.79 32.22
C GLU A 29 12.21 -50.10 33.49
N ASN A 30 11.27 -49.24 33.89
CA ASN A 30 10.36 -49.50 35.00
C ASN A 30 9.54 -50.79 34.80
N LEU A 31 8.98 -50.98 33.60
CA LEU A 31 8.22 -52.20 33.27
C LEU A 31 9.09 -53.46 33.30
N LYS A 32 10.38 -53.37 32.92
CA LYS A 32 11.31 -54.49 33.07
C LYS A 32 11.58 -54.81 34.53
N GLU A 33 11.77 -53.80 35.37
CA GLU A 33 11.97 -53.98 36.81
C GLU A 33 10.74 -54.63 37.46
N GLU A 34 9.52 -54.18 37.13
CA GLU A 34 8.28 -54.81 37.59
C GLU A 34 8.16 -56.27 37.15
N LEU A 35 8.51 -56.58 35.90
CA LEU A 35 8.47 -57.95 35.39
C LEU A 35 9.45 -58.85 36.14
N ILE A 36 10.65 -58.36 36.43
CA ILE A 36 11.65 -59.09 37.23
C ILE A 36 11.12 -59.30 38.66
N TYR A 37 10.52 -58.27 39.25
CA TYR A 37 9.93 -58.33 40.59
C TYR A 37 8.82 -59.39 40.67
N ILE A 38 7.88 -59.38 39.72
CA ILE A 38 6.76 -60.34 39.68
C ILE A 38 7.27 -61.76 39.47
N LYS A 39 8.25 -61.98 38.57
CA LYS A 39 8.85 -63.31 38.36
C LYS A 39 9.50 -63.84 39.64
N LYS A 40 10.26 -62.99 40.34
CA LYS A 40 10.90 -63.37 41.60
C LYS A 40 9.87 -63.68 42.68
N ASN A 41 8.84 -62.86 42.82
CA ASN A 41 7.76 -63.09 43.78
C ASN A 41 7.05 -64.42 43.50
N HIS A 42 6.74 -64.70 42.24
CA HIS A 42 6.12 -65.96 41.85
C HIS A 42 7.02 -67.18 42.14
N GLU A 43 8.33 -67.07 41.90
CA GLU A 43 9.29 -68.12 42.23
C GLU A 43 9.36 -68.38 43.74
N GLU A 44 9.32 -67.32 44.56
CA GLU A 44 9.27 -67.42 46.03
C GLU A 44 7.95 -68.04 46.51
N GLU A 45 6.81 -67.65 45.95
CA GLU A 45 5.49 -68.24 46.24
C GLU A 45 5.44 -69.72 45.87
N LEU A 46 5.92 -70.11 44.69
CA LEU A 46 6.00 -71.51 44.27
C LEU A 46 6.89 -72.35 45.20
N LYS A 47 8.00 -71.77 45.66
CA LYS A 47 8.88 -72.41 46.63
C LYS A 47 8.20 -72.58 48.00
N GLY A 48 7.40 -71.59 48.43
CA GLY A 48 6.59 -71.66 49.65
C GLY A 48 5.50 -72.74 49.57
N LEU A 49 4.74 -72.77 48.48
CA LEU A 49 3.70 -73.76 48.22
C LEU A 49 4.26 -75.18 48.10
N ARG A 50 5.40 -75.36 47.43
CA ARG A 50 6.10 -76.65 47.35
C ARG A 50 6.61 -77.12 48.73
N GLY A 51 6.97 -76.19 49.61
CA GLY A 51 7.30 -76.47 51.01
C GLY A 51 6.09 -76.91 51.84
N GLN A 52 4.92 -76.32 51.61
CA GLN A 52 3.67 -76.68 52.29
C GLN A 52 3.08 -78.02 51.80
N LEU A 53 3.31 -78.39 50.54
CA LEU A 53 2.82 -79.65 49.96
C LEU A 53 3.68 -80.88 50.32
N SER A 54 4.82 -80.69 51.00
CA SER A 54 5.67 -81.78 51.52
C SER A 54 5.23 -82.30 52.90
N GLY A 55 4.01 -81.97 53.35
CA GLY A 55 3.35 -82.61 54.47
C GLY A 55 2.49 -83.77 53.98
N THR A 56 2.89 -84.99 54.31
CA THR A 56 2.20 -86.24 54.00
C THR A 56 0.80 -86.25 54.63
N VAL A 57 -0.23 -85.84 53.87
CA VAL A 57 -1.63 -85.94 54.29
C VAL A 57 -2.25 -87.17 53.63
N THR A 58 -2.26 -88.28 54.36
CA THR A 58 -3.07 -89.45 54.06
C THR A 58 -4.52 -89.12 54.43
N VAL A 59 -5.36 -88.86 53.43
CA VAL A 59 -6.80 -88.65 53.62
C VAL A 59 -7.51 -89.99 53.50
N ASP A 60 -8.02 -90.47 54.63
CA ASP A 60 -8.92 -91.62 54.72
C ASP A 60 -10.25 -91.24 54.06
N VAL A 61 -10.63 -91.97 53.01
CA VAL A 61 -11.84 -91.72 52.21
C VAL A 61 -13.00 -92.44 52.89
N SER A 62 -13.67 -91.74 53.81
CA SER A 62 -15.04 -92.11 54.23
C SER A 62 -16.02 -91.66 53.14
N THR A 63 -16.48 -92.62 52.34
CA THR A 63 -17.63 -92.45 51.45
C THR A 63 -18.92 -92.47 52.27
N GLU A 64 -19.32 -91.33 52.79
CA GLU A 64 -20.74 -91.03 52.96
C GLU A 64 -21.22 -90.30 51.70
N GLN A 65 -22.41 -90.65 51.20
CA GLN A 65 -22.96 -90.17 49.93
C GLN A 65 -22.82 -88.65 49.83
N GLY A 66 -21.88 -88.21 48.99
CA GLY A 66 -21.61 -86.79 48.78
C GLY A 66 -22.85 -86.08 48.23
N PRO A 67 -23.03 -84.79 48.54
CA PRO A 67 -24.12 -83.99 47.96
C PRO A 67 -24.11 -84.17 46.44
N ASP A 68 -25.30 -84.24 45.83
CA ASP A 68 -25.50 -84.54 44.40
C ASP A 68 -24.63 -83.64 43.50
N VAL A 69 -23.41 -84.13 43.23
CA VAL A 69 -22.35 -83.37 42.55
C VAL A 69 -22.78 -83.02 41.13
N ALA A 70 -23.65 -83.84 40.54
CA ALA A 70 -24.22 -83.61 39.23
C ALA A 70 -25.13 -82.38 39.20
N LYS A 71 -25.96 -82.16 40.23
CA LYS A 71 -26.77 -80.94 40.36
C LYS A 71 -25.92 -79.70 40.62
N ALA A 72 -24.97 -79.79 41.54
CA ALA A 72 -24.07 -78.67 41.83
C ALA A 72 -23.23 -78.26 40.61
N LEU A 73 -22.77 -79.23 39.81
CA LEU A 73 -22.07 -78.98 38.53
C LEU A 73 -23.00 -78.36 37.47
N ALA A 74 -24.27 -78.79 37.42
CA ALA A 74 -25.25 -78.23 36.48
C ALA A 74 -25.60 -76.77 36.84
N GLU A 75 -25.84 -76.47 38.12
CA GLU A 75 -26.07 -75.10 38.61
C GLU A 75 -24.84 -74.21 38.40
N LEU A 76 -23.63 -74.74 38.66
CA LEU A 76 -22.38 -74.03 38.39
C LEU A 76 -22.23 -73.70 36.89
N ARG A 77 -22.59 -74.65 36.02
CA ARG A 77 -22.55 -74.47 34.56
C ARG A 77 -23.55 -73.41 34.10
N GLU A 78 -24.77 -73.45 34.59
CA GLU A 78 -25.80 -72.44 34.27
C GLU A 78 -25.37 -71.04 34.75
N HIS A 79 -24.77 -70.94 35.95
CA HIS A 79 -24.23 -69.69 36.45
C HIS A 79 -23.07 -69.16 35.61
N TYR A 80 -22.16 -70.03 35.14
CA TYR A 80 -21.08 -69.62 34.23
C TYR A 80 -21.59 -69.23 32.85
N ASP A 81 -22.58 -69.94 32.31
CA ASP A 81 -23.21 -69.59 31.03
C ASP A 81 -23.94 -68.23 31.13
N ALA A 82 -24.58 -67.94 32.26
CA ALA A 82 -25.19 -66.63 32.54
C ALA A 82 -24.14 -65.52 32.60
N ILE A 83 -23.03 -65.72 33.32
CA ILE A 83 -21.93 -64.74 33.36
C ILE A 83 -21.28 -64.56 31.98
N ALA A 84 -21.06 -65.64 31.24
CA ALA A 84 -20.46 -65.56 29.91
C ALA A 84 -21.35 -64.81 28.91
N THR A 85 -22.67 -65.02 28.97
CA THR A 85 -23.62 -64.30 28.13
C THR A 85 -23.75 -62.83 28.54
N GLN A 86 -23.76 -62.53 29.83
CA GLN A 86 -23.74 -61.15 30.34
C GLN A 86 -22.45 -60.42 29.92
N ASN A 87 -21.28 -61.01 30.16
CA ASN A 87 -20.00 -60.43 29.74
C ASN A 87 -19.94 -60.18 28.23
N LYS A 88 -20.50 -61.09 27.43
CA LYS A 88 -20.58 -60.91 25.97
C LYS A 88 -21.46 -59.70 25.61
N GLN A 89 -22.65 -59.58 26.22
CA GLN A 89 -23.54 -58.44 25.96
C GLN A 89 -22.93 -57.12 26.41
N GLU A 90 -22.25 -57.09 27.57
CA GLU A 90 -21.55 -55.91 28.06
C GLU A 90 -20.39 -55.52 27.14
N ALA A 91 -19.62 -56.48 26.64
CA ALA A 91 -18.55 -56.23 25.67
C ALA A 91 -19.08 -55.70 24.33
N GLU A 92 -20.17 -56.28 23.81
CA GLU A 92 -20.84 -55.79 22.60
C GLU A 92 -21.44 -54.38 22.80
N GLY A 93 -22.06 -54.13 23.95
CA GLY A 93 -22.58 -52.81 24.33
C GLY A 93 -21.48 -51.76 24.41
N TRP A 94 -20.38 -52.10 25.08
CA TRP A 94 -19.19 -51.23 25.18
C TRP A 94 -18.58 -50.94 23.81
N TYR A 95 -18.41 -51.97 22.97
CA TYR A 95 -17.89 -51.81 21.61
C TYR A 95 -18.79 -50.91 20.75
N ASN A 96 -20.10 -51.15 20.78
CA ASN A 96 -21.06 -50.32 20.05
C ASN A 96 -21.04 -48.86 20.51
N GLN A 97 -20.97 -48.64 21.82
CA GLN A 97 -20.87 -47.29 22.38
C GLN A 97 -19.57 -46.60 21.94
N GLN A 98 -18.45 -47.33 21.94
CA GLN A 98 -17.17 -46.80 21.46
C GLN A 98 -17.21 -46.47 19.96
N CYS A 99 -17.82 -47.32 19.13
CA CYS A 99 -18.01 -47.06 17.71
C CYS A 99 -18.87 -45.81 17.47
N ILE A 100 -19.94 -45.62 18.25
CA ILE A 100 -20.79 -44.42 18.15
C ILE A 100 -19.99 -43.17 18.51
N THR A 101 -19.22 -43.19 19.60
CA THR A 101 -18.38 -42.06 20.02
C THR A 101 -17.37 -41.69 18.94
N ILE A 102 -16.63 -42.66 18.41
CA ILE A 102 -15.66 -42.43 17.33
C ILE A 102 -16.34 -41.89 16.07
N GLN A 103 -17.52 -42.41 15.71
CA GLN A 103 -18.25 -41.93 14.55
C GLN A 103 -18.75 -40.49 14.75
N GLN A 104 -19.17 -40.15 15.97
CA GLN A 104 -19.59 -38.79 16.31
C GLN A 104 -18.40 -37.82 16.29
N GLU A 105 -17.27 -38.17 16.90
CA GLU A 105 -16.02 -37.38 16.81
C GLU A 105 -15.57 -37.20 15.36
N ARG A 106 -15.64 -38.26 14.55
CA ARG A 106 -15.31 -38.15 13.12
C ARG A 106 -16.24 -37.20 12.39
N SER A 107 -17.54 -37.19 12.70
CA SER A 107 -18.49 -36.26 12.09
C SER A 107 -18.22 -34.81 12.51
N THR A 108 -17.97 -34.55 13.79
CA THR A 108 -17.65 -33.19 14.27
C THR A 108 -16.33 -32.69 13.70
N HIS A 109 -15.30 -33.53 13.63
CA HIS A 109 -14.04 -33.18 12.97
C HIS A 109 -14.22 -32.91 11.47
N ALA A 110 -15.07 -33.67 10.78
CA ALA A 110 -15.37 -33.42 9.37
C ALA A 110 -16.07 -32.07 9.17
N GLU A 111 -17.03 -31.73 10.03
CA GLU A 111 -17.73 -30.43 10.01
C GLU A 111 -16.78 -29.26 10.26
N VAL A 112 -15.92 -29.37 11.29
CA VAL A 112 -14.90 -28.33 11.59
C VAL A 112 -13.94 -28.17 10.42
N CYS A 113 -13.43 -29.27 9.86
CA CYS A 113 -12.54 -29.22 8.70
C CYS A 113 -13.22 -28.58 7.48
N GLN A 114 -14.52 -28.84 7.28
CA GLN A 114 -15.28 -28.21 6.21
C GLN A 114 -15.49 -26.71 6.46
N ALA A 115 -15.77 -26.31 7.69
CA ALA A 115 -15.90 -24.90 8.08
C ALA A 115 -14.60 -24.13 7.88
N GLU A 116 -13.47 -24.69 8.32
CA GLU A 116 -12.14 -24.10 8.12
C GLU A 116 -11.78 -23.97 6.63
N LYS A 117 -12.09 -25.00 5.82
CA LYS A 117 -11.91 -24.92 4.36
C LYS A 117 -12.76 -23.82 3.73
N ALA A 118 -14.00 -23.64 4.20
CA ALA A 118 -14.86 -22.55 3.74
C ALA A 118 -14.30 -21.18 4.12
N GLN A 119 -13.82 -21.02 5.37
CA GLN A 119 -13.16 -19.79 5.83
C GLN A 119 -11.89 -19.48 5.03
N LEU A 120 -11.04 -20.48 4.77
CA LEU A 120 -9.85 -20.33 3.94
C LEU A 120 -10.21 -19.89 2.50
N THR A 121 -11.29 -20.44 1.96
CA THR A 121 -11.77 -20.08 0.61
C THR A 121 -12.32 -18.64 0.58
N GLN A 122 -13.08 -18.24 1.60
CA GLN A 122 -13.56 -16.86 1.73
C GLN A 122 -12.40 -15.88 1.88
N LEU A 123 -11.40 -16.20 2.71
CA LEU A 123 -10.22 -15.36 2.88
C LEU A 123 -9.42 -15.23 1.58
N ARG A 124 -9.27 -16.32 0.82
CA ARG A 124 -8.65 -16.28 -0.52
C ARG A 124 -9.44 -15.40 -1.49
N GLN A 125 -10.76 -15.50 -1.51
CA GLN A 125 -11.60 -14.64 -2.35
C GLN A 125 -11.50 -13.16 -1.96
N SER A 126 -11.51 -12.86 -0.66
CA SER A 126 -11.32 -11.50 -0.15
C SER A 126 -9.94 -10.95 -0.52
N PHE A 127 -8.88 -11.75 -0.36
CA PHE A 127 -7.53 -11.37 -0.77
C PHE A 127 -7.45 -11.08 -2.27
N GLN A 128 -8.02 -11.95 -3.11
CA GLN A 128 -8.07 -11.73 -4.56
C GLN A 128 -8.87 -10.47 -4.92
N GLY A 129 -9.97 -10.19 -4.21
CA GLY A 129 -10.73 -8.95 -4.37
C GLY A 129 -9.88 -7.72 -4.09
N LEU A 130 -9.17 -7.72 -2.96
CA LEU A 130 -8.30 -6.62 -2.55
C LEU A 130 -7.10 -6.44 -3.49
N ASP A 131 -6.53 -7.53 -4.00
CA ASP A 131 -5.45 -7.48 -5.00
C ASP A 131 -5.96 -6.88 -6.33
N MET A 132 -7.15 -7.26 -6.80
CA MET A 132 -7.77 -6.63 -7.98
C MET A 132 -8.02 -5.14 -7.77
N GLU A 133 -8.53 -4.74 -6.60
CA GLU A 133 -8.70 -3.33 -6.25
C GLU A 133 -7.37 -2.59 -6.27
N TYR A 134 -6.32 -3.17 -5.66
CA TYR A 134 -4.97 -2.61 -5.68
C TYR A 134 -4.43 -2.43 -7.10
N GLN A 135 -4.54 -3.44 -7.96
CA GLN A 135 -4.12 -3.34 -9.36
C GLN A 135 -4.93 -2.29 -10.13
N SER A 136 -6.23 -2.18 -9.86
CA SER A 136 -7.09 -1.16 -10.48
C SER A 136 -6.67 0.26 -10.07
N LEU A 137 -6.35 0.47 -8.80
CA LEU A 137 -5.85 1.75 -8.28
C LEU A 137 -4.50 2.11 -8.89
N LEU A 138 -3.60 1.14 -9.02
CA LEU A 138 -2.32 1.34 -9.69
C LEU A 138 -2.50 1.76 -11.16
N SER A 139 -3.44 1.13 -11.86
CA SER A 139 -3.80 1.52 -13.23
C SER A 139 -4.39 2.93 -13.29
N ILE A 140 -5.22 3.33 -12.32
CA ILE A 140 -5.78 4.68 -12.24
C ILE A 140 -4.67 5.71 -12.02
N ILE A 141 -3.77 5.46 -11.07
CA ILE A 141 -2.62 6.34 -10.80
C ILE A 141 -1.79 6.52 -12.08
N GLY A 142 -1.43 5.43 -12.75
CA GLY A 142 -0.68 5.52 -14.01
C GLY A 142 -1.40 6.31 -15.10
N SER A 143 -2.73 6.17 -15.22
CA SER A 143 -3.52 6.97 -16.16
C SER A 143 -3.59 8.45 -15.80
N LEU A 144 -3.63 8.79 -14.51
CA LEU A 144 -3.64 10.16 -14.03
C LEU A 144 -2.28 10.84 -14.22
N GLU A 145 -1.19 10.12 -13.95
CA GLU A 145 0.18 10.59 -14.21
C GLU A 145 0.41 10.83 -15.71
N ALA A 146 -0.04 9.90 -16.57
CA ALA A 146 0.02 10.09 -18.01
C ALA A 146 -0.79 11.31 -18.48
N ASN A 147 -2.02 11.47 -17.96
CA ASN A 147 -2.86 12.63 -18.27
C ASN A 147 -2.24 13.95 -17.77
N LEU A 148 -1.62 13.94 -16.58
CA LEU A 148 -0.88 15.10 -16.06
C LEU A 148 0.26 15.47 -17.00
N GLY A 149 1.06 14.50 -17.43
CA GLY A 149 2.14 14.72 -18.40
C GLY A 149 1.65 15.26 -19.75
N ASP A 150 0.54 14.72 -20.27
CA ASP A 150 -0.08 15.21 -21.51
C ASP A 150 -0.56 16.66 -21.38
N VAL A 151 -1.16 17.01 -20.24
CA VAL A 151 -1.63 18.37 -19.94
C VAL A 151 -0.46 19.33 -19.81
N GLU A 152 0.59 18.96 -19.08
CA GLU A 152 1.81 19.76 -18.95
C GLU A 152 2.47 20.00 -20.31
N LEU A 153 2.55 18.98 -21.16
CA LEU A 153 3.10 19.10 -22.51
C LEU A 153 2.26 20.04 -23.38
N ARG A 154 0.93 19.93 -23.34
CA ARG A 154 0.01 20.82 -24.07
C ARG A 154 0.16 22.27 -23.63
N TYR A 155 0.19 22.54 -22.32
CA TYR A 155 0.38 23.89 -21.80
C TYR A 155 1.80 24.41 -22.07
N GLY A 156 2.83 23.56 -22.01
CA GLY A 156 4.19 23.89 -22.41
C GLY A 156 4.26 24.34 -23.87
N ALA A 157 3.61 23.61 -24.76
CA ALA A 157 3.52 23.96 -26.19
C ALA A 157 2.74 25.28 -26.41
N GLN A 158 1.60 25.45 -25.74
CA GLN A 158 0.83 26.69 -25.82
C GLN A 158 1.64 27.90 -25.34
N ARG A 159 2.36 27.75 -24.22
CA ARG A 159 3.23 28.80 -23.67
C ARG A 159 4.37 29.12 -24.63
N SER A 160 5.01 28.10 -25.24
CA SER A 160 6.06 28.31 -26.25
C SER A 160 5.52 29.04 -27.49
N ASN A 161 4.31 28.73 -27.94
CA ASN A 161 3.68 29.42 -29.06
C ASN A 161 3.41 30.90 -28.72
N MET A 162 2.82 31.19 -27.56
CA MET A 162 2.61 32.57 -27.12
C MET A 162 3.91 33.33 -26.93
N GLN A 163 4.97 32.69 -26.40
CA GLN A 163 6.28 33.31 -26.32
C GLN A 163 6.83 33.63 -27.72
N GLY A 164 6.66 32.73 -28.69
CA GLY A 164 7.03 32.97 -30.08
C GLY A 164 6.28 34.14 -30.71
N THR A 165 4.98 34.29 -30.44
CA THR A 165 4.21 35.45 -30.94
C THR A 165 4.64 36.75 -30.28
N ILE A 166 4.94 36.75 -28.98
CA ILE A 166 5.49 37.91 -28.25
C ILE A 166 6.83 38.31 -28.88
N THR A 167 7.78 37.39 -29.01
CA THR A 167 9.11 37.69 -29.58
C THR A 167 9.02 38.20 -31.00
N ARG A 168 8.09 37.68 -31.82
CA ARG A 168 7.83 38.23 -33.17
C ARG A 168 7.34 39.69 -33.10
N LEU A 169 6.36 39.98 -32.26
CA LEU A 169 5.81 41.33 -32.10
C LEU A 169 6.83 42.32 -31.52
N GLU A 170 7.66 41.89 -30.57
CA GLU A 170 8.78 42.67 -30.04
C GLU A 170 9.80 43.01 -31.14
N GLY A 171 10.11 42.04 -32.01
CA GLY A 171 10.94 42.26 -33.20
C GLY A 171 10.33 43.29 -34.15
N GLU A 172 9.04 43.15 -34.48
CA GLU A 172 8.33 44.11 -35.34
C GLU A 172 8.34 45.53 -34.74
N LEU A 173 8.13 45.66 -33.41
CA LEU A 173 8.20 46.95 -32.71
C LEU A 173 9.61 47.55 -32.75
N MET A 174 10.65 46.72 -32.60
CA MET A 174 12.04 47.16 -32.71
C MET A 174 12.34 47.67 -34.13
N ASP A 175 11.90 46.95 -35.16
CA ASP A 175 12.04 47.38 -36.56
C ASP A 175 11.33 48.70 -36.83
N PHE A 176 10.11 48.88 -36.31
CA PHE A 176 9.38 50.15 -36.46
C PHE A 176 10.09 51.29 -35.73
N ARG A 177 10.62 51.06 -34.53
CA ARG A 177 11.41 52.06 -33.79
C ARG A 177 12.65 52.48 -34.58
N GLN A 178 13.38 51.50 -35.15
CA GLN A 178 14.53 51.78 -35.99
C GLN A 178 14.14 52.61 -37.23
N LYS A 179 13.09 52.22 -37.95
CA LYS A 179 12.58 52.96 -39.12
C LYS A 179 12.17 54.38 -38.77
N ILE A 180 11.53 54.59 -37.62
CA ILE A 180 11.18 55.95 -37.15
C ILE A 180 12.44 56.76 -36.86
N GLU A 181 13.44 56.19 -36.20
CA GLU A 181 14.70 56.86 -35.92
C GLU A 181 15.45 57.24 -37.20
N GLU A 182 15.49 56.34 -38.18
CA GLU A 182 16.04 56.59 -39.52
C GLU A 182 15.28 57.72 -40.23
N ASN A 183 13.96 57.70 -40.21
CA ASN A 183 13.14 58.77 -40.77
C ASN A 183 13.40 60.11 -40.09
N VAL A 184 13.50 60.16 -38.76
CA VAL A 184 13.81 61.39 -38.01
C VAL A 184 15.17 61.95 -38.44
N LYS A 185 16.19 61.10 -38.58
CA LYS A 185 17.51 61.51 -39.11
C LYS A 185 17.39 62.06 -40.53
N ALA A 186 16.66 61.39 -41.41
CA ALA A 186 16.44 61.86 -42.79
C ALA A 186 15.72 63.23 -42.81
N TYR A 187 14.66 63.41 -42.01
CA TYR A 187 13.95 64.69 -41.89
C TYR A 187 14.85 65.80 -41.35
N ALA A 188 15.73 65.52 -40.38
CA ALA A 188 16.68 66.50 -39.87
C ALA A 188 17.63 66.98 -40.98
N THR A 189 18.22 66.05 -41.75
CA THR A 189 19.11 66.43 -42.87
C THR A 189 18.40 67.23 -43.96
N LEU A 190 17.14 66.89 -44.27
CA LEU A 190 16.33 67.64 -45.23
C LEU A 190 16.00 69.05 -44.73
N MET A 191 15.71 69.18 -43.43
CA MET A 191 15.47 70.48 -42.80
C MET A 191 16.73 71.36 -42.83
N ASP A 192 17.90 70.79 -42.57
CA ASP A 192 19.18 71.50 -42.68
C ASP A 192 19.41 72.01 -44.11
N SER A 193 19.19 71.15 -45.12
CA SER A 193 19.27 71.56 -46.53
C SER A 193 18.25 72.64 -46.88
N LYS A 194 17.01 72.56 -46.38
CA LYS A 194 15.98 73.58 -46.58
C LYS A 194 16.42 74.92 -45.99
N CYS A 195 16.98 74.92 -44.77
CA CYS A 195 17.48 76.13 -44.12
C CYS A 195 18.64 76.77 -44.91
N LEU A 196 19.54 75.96 -45.48
CA LEU A 196 20.62 76.44 -46.34
C LEU A 196 20.08 77.08 -47.63
N LEU A 197 19.15 76.41 -48.32
CA LEU A 197 18.52 76.94 -49.53
C LEU A 197 17.71 78.22 -49.25
N GLU A 198 17.00 78.29 -48.12
CA GLU A 198 16.28 79.51 -47.72
C GLU A 198 17.23 80.69 -47.48
N LYS A 199 18.41 80.44 -46.87
CA LYS A 199 19.47 81.46 -46.75
C LYS A 199 19.99 81.88 -48.12
N GLU A 200 20.24 80.93 -49.02
CA GLU A 200 20.72 81.21 -50.38
C GLU A 200 19.70 82.05 -51.17
N ILE A 201 18.41 81.70 -51.14
CA ILE A 201 17.33 82.48 -51.76
C ILE A 201 17.25 83.89 -51.15
N ALA A 202 17.41 84.03 -49.83
CA ALA A 202 17.42 85.34 -49.19
C ALA A 202 18.59 86.20 -49.69
N THR A 203 19.79 85.62 -49.85
CA THR A 203 20.93 86.32 -50.43
C THR A 203 20.70 86.67 -51.90
N TYR A 204 20.13 85.77 -52.70
CA TYR A 204 19.78 86.08 -54.10
C TYR A 204 18.75 87.21 -54.18
N ARG A 205 17.71 87.21 -53.35
CA ARG A 205 16.73 88.32 -53.26
C ARG A 205 17.41 89.64 -52.92
N GLN A 206 18.35 89.64 -51.97
CA GLN A 206 19.12 90.83 -51.61
C GLN A 206 19.98 91.34 -52.77
N LEU A 207 20.65 90.46 -53.52
CA LEU A 207 21.45 90.84 -54.69
C LEU A 207 20.58 91.39 -55.84
N LEU A 208 19.43 90.76 -56.10
CA LEU A 208 18.44 91.23 -57.09
C LEU A 208 17.86 92.60 -56.70
N GLN A 209 17.62 92.83 -55.41
CA GLN A 209 17.15 94.12 -54.89
C GLN A 209 18.27 95.17 -54.84
N GLY A 210 19.53 94.74 -54.74
CA GLY A 210 20.73 95.58 -54.80
C GLY A 210 21.08 96.14 -56.19
N GLY A 211 20.38 95.70 -57.25
CA GLY A 211 20.42 96.31 -58.58
C GLY A 211 19.53 97.56 -58.73
N SER A 212 18.66 97.83 -57.76
CA SER A 212 17.88 99.06 -57.68
C SER A 212 18.24 99.82 -56.41
N SER A 213 19.10 100.84 -56.58
CA SER A 213 19.29 102.02 -55.74
C SER A 213 19.11 101.92 -54.22
N GLN A 214 20.15 102.38 -53.54
CA GLN A 214 20.30 102.54 -52.10
C GLN A 214 19.09 103.13 -51.34
N VAL A 215 19.11 102.82 -50.04
CA VAL A 215 18.53 103.53 -48.89
C VAL A 215 17.04 103.30 -48.62
N SER A 216 16.74 102.39 -47.69
CA SER A 216 15.99 102.75 -46.47
C SER A 216 16.08 101.64 -45.43
N SER A 217 16.81 101.98 -44.37
CA SER A 217 16.66 101.48 -43.01
C SER A 217 15.21 101.11 -42.66
N LEU A 218 14.99 99.98 -42.00
CA LEU A 218 14.61 99.95 -40.57
C LEU A 218 14.42 98.51 -40.09
N GLN A 219 15.01 98.30 -38.92
CA GLN A 219 14.88 97.16 -38.05
C GLN A 219 13.42 96.75 -37.90
N THR A 220 13.10 95.46 -38.04
CA THR A 220 11.99 94.88 -37.29
C THR A 220 12.44 93.56 -36.68
N ALA A 221 12.76 93.67 -35.40
CA ALA A 221 12.64 92.68 -34.35
C ALA A 221 12.65 91.20 -34.75
N GLY A 222 13.76 90.54 -34.43
CA GLY A 222 13.79 89.11 -34.22
C GLY A 222 12.74 88.72 -33.17
N GLN A 223 11.72 87.99 -33.60
CA GLN A 223 10.97 87.12 -32.72
C GLN A 223 11.56 85.72 -32.85
N ASN A 224 12.56 85.43 -32.02
CA ASN A 224 12.93 84.07 -31.69
C ASN A 224 11.76 83.46 -30.92
N LYS A 225 10.76 82.91 -31.64
CA LYS A 225 9.85 81.95 -31.03
C LYS A 225 10.62 80.64 -30.87
N THR A 226 11.32 80.53 -29.75
CA THR A 226 11.74 79.23 -29.22
C THR A 226 10.48 78.41 -29.00
N ILE A 227 10.19 77.49 -29.93
CA ILE A 227 9.22 76.43 -29.71
C ILE A 227 9.89 75.48 -28.72
N VAL A 228 9.64 75.69 -27.44
CA VAL A 228 9.92 74.69 -26.41
C VAL A 228 8.97 73.53 -26.70
N ILE A 229 9.44 72.52 -27.43
CA ILE A 229 8.80 71.22 -27.45
C ILE A 229 8.99 70.68 -26.04
N ARG A 230 7.97 70.89 -25.20
CA ARG A 230 7.86 70.25 -23.90
C ARG A 230 7.73 68.76 -24.18
N ASN A 231 8.83 68.01 -24.06
CA ASN A 231 8.77 66.57 -23.93
C ASN A 231 8.05 66.28 -22.62
N GLU A 232 6.71 66.17 -22.67
CA GLU A 232 5.96 65.46 -21.65
C GLU A 232 6.38 63.99 -21.76
N VAL A 233 7.36 63.61 -20.94
CA VAL A 233 7.58 62.23 -20.57
C VAL A 233 6.31 61.78 -19.87
N ARG A 234 5.38 61.22 -20.64
CA ARG A 234 4.23 60.51 -20.12
C ARG A 234 4.80 59.30 -19.38
N SER A 235 4.83 59.39 -18.05
CA SER A 235 5.14 58.27 -17.18
C SER A 235 4.26 57.08 -17.58
N GLU A 236 4.89 55.95 -17.87
CA GLU A 236 4.19 54.70 -18.13
C GLU A 236 3.26 54.38 -16.95
N PRO A 237 2.03 53.88 -17.19
CA PRO A 237 1.19 53.41 -16.10
C PRO A 237 1.90 52.22 -15.45
N VAL A 238 2.28 52.35 -14.18
CA VAL A 238 2.78 51.24 -13.36
C VAL A 238 1.66 50.20 -13.28
N VAL A 239 1.79 49.13 -14.06
CA VAL A 239 0.88 47.98 -13.98
C VAL A 239 1.28 47.18 -12.75
N SER A 240 0.61 47.44 -11.62
CA SER A 240 0.72 46.58 -10.45
C SER A 240 0.02 45.26 -10.73
N LYS A 241 0.78 44.16 -10.73
CA LYS A 241 0.24 42.80 -10.81
C LYS A 241 -0.23 42.40 -9.41
N THR A 242 -1.53 42.34 -9.19
CA THR A 242 -2.11 41.71 -8.00
C THR A 242 -2.37 40.24 -8.28
N VAL A 243 -1.86 39.36 -7.43
CA VAL A 243 -2.08 37.91 -7.53
C VAL A 243 -3.14 37.55 -6.50
N LYS A 244 -4.26 36.99 -6.96
CA LYS A 244 -5.34 36.50 -6.08
C LYS A 244 -5.07 35.04 -5.75
N ARG A 245 -4.86 34.75 -4.47
CA ARG A 245 -4.77 33.37 -3.98
C ARG A 245 -6.17 32.96 -3.51
N ILE A 246 -6.73 31.94 -4.17
CA ILE A 246 -7.99 31.33 -3.76
C ILE A 246 -7.64 30.04 -3.02
N VAL A 247 -8.05 29.94 -1.77
CA VAL A 247 -7.93 28.71 -0.97
C VAL A 247 -9.32 28.11 -0.85
N GLU A 248 -9.50 26.91 -1.38
CA GLU A 248 -10.74 26.14 -1.34
C GLU A 248 -10.55 24.90 -0.47
N GLU A 249 -11.45 24.68 0.48
CA GLU A 249 -11.48 23.47 1.29
C GLU A 249 -12.61 22.56 0.79
N THR A 250 -12.22 21.43 0.21
CA THR A 250 -13.16 20.44 -0.34
C THR A 250 -13.23 19.20 0.54
N VAL A 251 -14.45 18.81 0.94
CA VAL A 251 -14.73 17.51 1.57
C VAL A 251 -15.67 16.75 0.65
N ASN A 252 -15.28 15.54 0.23
CA ASN A 252 -16.05 14.67 -0.68
C ASN A 252 -16.48 15.34 -2.00
N GLY A 253 -15.63 16.20 -2.58
CA GLY A 253 -15.88 16.84 -3.87
C GLY A 253 -16.87 18.01 -3.84
N VAL A 254 -17.33 18.44 -2.65
CA VAL A 254 -18.15 19.65 -2.47
C VAL A 254 -17.31 20.72 -1.76
N VAL A 255 -17.27 21.92 -2.31
CA VAL A 255 -16.55 23.08 -1.74
C VAL A 255 -17.31 23.57 -0.51
N VAL A 256 -16.68 23.48 0.67
CA VAL A 256 -17.32 23.83 1.96
C VAL A 256 -16.93 25.23 2.43
N SER A 257 -15.77 25.73 2.01
CA SER A 257 -15.34 27.12 2.25
C SER A 257 -14.46 27.63 1.10
N SER A 258 -14.60 28.92 0.76
CA SER A 258 -13.71 29.61 -0.19
C SER A 258 -13.28 30.94 0.42
N SER A 259 -11.97 31.19 0.47
CA SER A 259 -11.38 32.45 0.94
C SER A 259 -10.46 33.01 -0.14
N VAL A 260 -10.61 34.31 -0.43
CA VAL A 260 -9.84 35.03 -1.45
C VAL A 260 -8.97 36.06 -0.76
N GLU A 261 -7.65 35.89 -0.86
CA GLU A 261 -6.67 36.85 -0.36
C GLU A 261 -5.99 37.57 -1.53
N ASP A 262 -6.04 38.90 -1.51
CA ASP A 262 -5.36 39.76 -2.49
C ASP A 262 -3.92 39.99 -2.04
N ILE A 263 -2.95 39.44 -2.78
CA ILE A 263 -1.52 39.65 -2.52
C ILE A 263 -1.00 40.67 -3.53
N SER A 264 -0.65 41.86 -3.03
CA SER A 264 0.04 42.88 -3.81
C SER A 264 1.53 42.54 -3.89
N ILE A 265 2.01 42.22 -5.10
CA ILE A 265 3.44 42.05 -5.34
C ILE A 265 3.96 43.44 -5.73
N ASN A 266 4.80 44.02 -4.86
CA ASN A 266 5.47 45.30 -5.08
C ASN A 266 6.64 45.13 -6.04
#